data_AF-A0A257LT98-F1
#
_entry.id   AF-A0A257LT98-F1
#
_cell.length_a   1.000
_cell.length_b   1.000
_cell.length_c   1.000
_cell.angle_alpha   90.00
_cell.angle_beta   90.00
_cell.angle_gamma   90.00
#
_symmetry.space_group_name_H-M   'P 1'
#
loop_
_entity.id
_entity.type
_entity.pdbx_description
1 polymer ?
#
loop_
_entity_poly.entity_id
_entity_poly.type
_entity_poly.pdbx_seq_one_letter_code
_entity_poly.pdbx_strand_id
1 'polypeptide(L)'
;MTTLASRGRRGFLLLEVIFALAIFGIAATAFAVAFHRMAQAADLAQNELRITRMLESSLNEALSVPTLEEETKSYILVERDTEIETKVEMIKDELENEDGQLLQEMYRITVTARWFQDGAQRERSAETWRYGRLYQP
;
A
#
# COMPACT_ATOMS: atom_id res chain seq x y z
N MET A 1 -14.55 28.31 -68.95
CA MET A 1 -13.99 28.22 -67.59
C MET A 1 -14.76 29.18 -66.70
N THR A 2 -15.66 28.68 -65.86
CA THR A 2 -16.46 29.51 -64.94
C THR A 2 -16.12 29.08 -63.53
N THR A 3 -15.36 29.90 -62.82
CA THR A 3 -15.00 29.70 -61.42
C THR A 3 -16.18 30.05 -60.53
N LEU A 4 -16.74 29.03 -59.86
CA LEU A 4 -17.76 29.22 -58.82
C LEU A 4 -17.10 29.80 -57.57
N ALA A 5 -17.42 31.06 -57.26
CA ALA A 5 -17.03 31.70 -56.02
C ALA A 5 -17.68 31.00 -54.82
N SER A 6 -16.88 30.46 -53.90
CA SER A 6 -17.36 29.92 -52.63
C SER A 6 -17.90 31.08 -51.77
N ARG A 7 -19.23 31.19 -51.69
CA ARG A 7 -19.91 32.15 -50.80
C ARG A 7 -19.62 31.76 -49.34
N GLY A 8 -18.88 32.62 -48.64
CA GLY A 8 -18.39 32.39 -47.29
C GLY A 8 -19.51 32.19 -46.26
N ARG A 9 -19.45 31.06 -45.56
CA ARG A 9 -20.23 30.70 -44.36
C ARG A 9 -19.80 31.54 -43.14
N ARG A 10 -20.01 32.86 -43.16
CA ARG A 10 -19.58 33.79 -42.08
C ARG A 10 -20.63 34.04 -40.98
N GLY A 11 -21.81 33.42 -41.05
CA GLY A 11 -22.92 33.67 -40.12
C GLY A 11 -22.90 32.88 -38.81
N PHE A 12 -22.04 31.86 -38.65
CA PHE A 12 -22.10 30.92 -37.52
C PHE A 12 -20.84 30.87 -36.64
N LEU A 13 -19.84 31.72 -36.88
CA LEU A 13 -18.57 31.70 -36.14
C LEU A 13 -18.75 31.87 -34.63
N LEU A 14 -19.67 32.75 -34.21
CA LEU A 14 -19.97 32.94 -32.79
C LEU A 14 -20.57 31.67 -32.17
N LEU A 15 -21.50 31.02 -32.87
CA LEU A 15 -22.15 29.79 -32.41
C LEU A 15 -21.14 28.63 -32.31
N GLU A 16 -20.23 28.52 -33.28
CA GLU A 16 -19.17 27.52 -33.29
C GLU A 16 -18.21 27.70 -32.11
N VAL A 17 -17.80 28.94 -31.83
CA VAL A 17 -16.95 29.26 -30.67
C VAL A 17 -17.68 28.96 -29.36
N ILE A 18 -18.97 29.26 -29.26
CA ILE A 18 -19.79 28.93 -28.07
C ILE A 18 -19.88 27.42 -27.88
N PHE A 19 -20.13 26.64 -28.94
CA PHE A 19 -20.15 25.19 -28.84
C PHE A 19 -18.79 24.60 -28.50
N ALA A 20 -17.72 25.12 -29.10
CA ALA A 20 -16.36 24.70 -28.78
C ALA A 20 -16.04 24.96 -27.29
N LEU A 21 -16.38 26.14 -26.78
CA LEU A 21 -16.23 26.48 -25.34
C LEU A 21 -17.09 25.58 -24.44
N ALA A 22 -18.33 25.28 -24.83
CA ALA A 22 -19.21 24.42 -24.06
C ALA A 22 -18.66 22.98 -23.97
N ILE A 23 -18.28 22.39 -25.10
CA ILE A 23 -17.72 21.04 -25.16
C ILE A 23 -16.38 21.00 -24.42
N PHE A 24 -15.54 22.03 -24.59
CA PHE A 24 -14.27 22.13 -23.89
C PHE A 24 -14.46 22.24 -22.38
N GLY A 25 -15.43 23.03 -21.91
CA GLY A 25 -15.76 23.13 -20.49
C GLY A 25 -16.23 21.81 -19.89
N ILE A 26 -17.09 21.07 -20.61
CA ILE A 26 -17.52 19.72 -20.20
C ILE A 26 -16.31 18.78 -20.13
N ALA A 27 -15.43 18.79 -21.13
CA ALA A 27 -14.24 17.94 -21.15
C ALA A 27 -13.27 18.29 -20.01
N ALA A 28 -13.01 19.57 -19.79
CA ALA A 28 -12.11 20.05 -18.75
C ALA A 28 -12.60 19.67 -17.34
N THR A 29 -13.90 19.84 -17.08
CA THR A 29 -14.51 19.45 -15.80
C THR A 29 -14.51 17.94 -15.59
N ALA A 30 -14.85 17.15 -16.62
CA ALA A 30 -14.77 15.70 -16.55
C ALA A 30 -13.35 15.22 -16.26
N PHE A 31 -12.35 15.83 -16.91
CA PHE A 31 -10.94 15.55 -16.68
C PHE A 31 -10.52 15.89 -15.25
N ALA A 32 -10.89 17.06 -14.73
CA ALA A 32 -10.56 17.47 -13.36
C ALA A 32 -11.11 16.48 -12.33
N VAL A 33 -12.34 16.01 -12.50
CA VAL A 33 -12.95 15.00 -11.63
C VAL A 33 -12.21 13.65 -11.73
N ALA A 34 -11.91 13.20 -12.94
CA ALA A 34 -11.17 11.96 -13.14
C ALA A 34 -9.77 12.02 -12.53
N PHE A 35 -9.06 13.15 -12.72
CA PHE A 35 -7.74 13.38 -12.17
C PHE A 35 -7.75 13.36 -10.64
N HIS A 36 -8.73 14.04 -10.02
CA HIS A 36 -8.88 14.02 -8.57
C HIS A 36 -9.08 12.61 -8.02
N ARG A 37 -9.91 11.78 -8.68
CA ARG A 37 -10.11 10.38 -8.30
C ARG A 37 -8.85 9.53 -8.46
N MET A 38 -8.09 9.75 -9.54
CA MET A 38 -6.82 9.08 -9.76
C MET A 38 -5.78 9.45 -8.69
N ALA A 39 -5.70 10.72 -8.30
CA ALA A 39 -4.82 11.17 -7.24
C ALA A 39 -5.14 10.49 -5.90
N GLN A 40 -6.41 10.46 -5.51
CA GLN A 40 -6.85 9.75 -4.30
C GLN A 40 -6.50 8.26 -4.32
N ALA A 41 -6.72 7.59 -5.46
CA ALA A 41 -6.36 6.18 -5.63
C ALA A 41 -4.85 5.95 -5.55
N ALA A 42 -4.05 6.86 -6.13
CA ALA A 42 -2.60 6.81 -6.06
C ALA A 42 -2.07 7.01 -4.64
N ASP A 43 -2.68 7.90 -3.86
CA ASP A 43 -2.33 8.13 -2.46
C ASP A 43 -2.64 6.90 -1.59
N LEU A 44 -3.81 6.28 -1.80
CA LEU A 44 -4.17 5.04 -1.13
C LEU A 44 -3.16 3.92 -1.44
N ALA A 45 -2.85 3.71 -2.72
CA ALA A 45 -1.89 2.67 -3.14
C ALA A 45 -0.48 2.93 -2.59
N GLN A 46 -0.03 4.18 -2.55
CA GLN A 46 1.26 4.54 -1.97
C GLN A 46 1.30 4.28 -0.45
N ASN A 47 0.21 4.56 0.26
CA ASN A 47 0.10 4.27 1.68
C ASN A 47 0.15 2.76 1.94
N GLU A 48 -0.58 1.96 1.17
CA GLU A 48 -0.55 0.50 1.30
C GLU A 48 0.85 -0.08 1.07
N LEU A 49 1.52 0.32 -0.02
CA LEU A 49 2.89 -0.10 -0.31
C LEU A 49 3.86 0.30 0.80
N ARG A 50 3.67 1.49 1.39
CA ARG A 50 4.50 1.95 2.49
C ARG A 50 4.32 1.07 3.73
N ILE A 51 3.09 0.76 4.14
CA ILE A 51 2.81 -0.12 5.28
C ILE A 51 3.39 -1.51 5.04
N THR A 52 3.23 -2.06 3.83
CA THR A 52 3.84 -3.35 3.49
C THR A 52 5.36 -3.33 3.65
N ARG A 53 6.06 -2.31 3.14
CA ARG A 53 7.52 -2.19 3.30
C ARG A 53 7.94 -2.04 4.76
N MET A 54 7.14 -1.36 5.58
CA MET A 54 7.40 -1.26 7.02
C MET A 54 7.32 -2.64 7.67
N LEU A 55 6.23 -3.38 7.43
CA LEU A 55 6.07 -4.73 7.95
C LEU A 55 7.21 -5.65 7.50
N GLU A 56 7.59 -5.63 6.22
CA GLU A 56 8.73 -6.40 5.69
C GLU A 56 10.06 -6.02 6.35
N SER A 57 10.31 -4.72 6.54
CA SER A 57 11.53 -4.25 7.20
C SER A 57 11.61 -4.73 8.65
N SER A 58 10.52 -4.56 9.41
CA SER A 58 10.42 -4.99 10.80
C SER A 58 10.54 -6.52 10.94
N LEU A 59 9.96 -7.26 10.00
CA LEU A 59 10.07 -8.72 9.95
C LEU A 59 11.51 -9.15 9.69
N ASN A 60 12.17 -8.53 8.71
CA ASN A 60 13.57 -8.82 8.40
C ASN A 60 14.51 -8.46 9.55
N GLU A 61 14.24 -7.35 10.25
CA GLU A 61 14.98 -6.97 11.45
C GLU A 61 14.85 -8.04 12.54
N ALA A 62 13.62 -8.48 12.84
CA ALA A 62 13.38 -9.55 13.81
C ALA A 62 14.04 -10.88 13.40
N LEU A 63 14.04 -11.21 12.10
CA LEU A 63 14.69 -12.41 11.58
C LEU A 63 16.22 -12.35 11.66
N SER A 64 16.81 -11.15 11.67
CA SER A 64 18.27 -10.95 11.69
C SER A 64 18.92 -11.21 13.05
N VAL A 65 18.12 -11.30 14.12
CA VAL A 65 18.63 -11.52 15.48
C VAL A 65 19.20 -12.94 15.62
N PRO A 66 20.46 -13.15 16.04
CA PRO A 66 21.07 -14.49 16.09
C PRO A 66 20.33 -15.47 17.00
N THR A 67 19.86 -15.00 18.16
CA THR A 67 19.13 -15.80 19.14
C THR A 67 17.73 -15.22 19.31
N LEU A 68 16.71 -16.07 19.15
CA LEU A 68 15.34 -15.68 19.42
C LEU A 68 15.02 -15.98 20.88
N GLU A 69 14.48 -14.99 21.56
CA GLU A 69 13.90 -15.12 22.90
C GLU A 69 12.42 -14.73 22.82
N GLU A 70 11.58 -15.26 23.71
CA GLU A 70 10.19 -14.79 23.81
C GLU A 70 10.20 -13.32 24.22
N GLU A 71 9.84 -12.45 23.28
CA GLU A 71 9.86 -11.01 23.50
C GLU A 71 8.70 -10.32 22.79
N THR A 72 8.23 -9.22 23.39
CA THR A 72 7.28 -8.30 22.75
C THR A 72 7.92 -6.92 22.74
N LYS A 73 8.13 -6.36 21.55
CA LYS A 73 8.70 -5.03 21.34
C LYS A 73 7.67 -4.17 20.62
N SER A 74 7.29 -3.04 21.23
CA SER A 74 6.48 -2.01 20.57
C SER A 74 7.31 -0.75 20.40
N TYR A 75 7.20 -0.12 19.23
CA TYR A 75 7.80 1.17 18.95
C TYR A 75 6.87 2.03 18.10
N ILE A 76 6.84 3.32 18.41
CA ILE A 76 6.04 4.31 17.69
C ILE A 76 6.97 5.05 16.73
N LEU A 77 6.68 5.01 15.43
CA LEU A 77 7.38 5.85 14.47
C LEU A 77 6.79 7.26 14.51
N VAL A 78 7.42 8.13 15.29
CA VAL A 78 6.97 9.53 15.56
C VAL A 78 6.79 10.34 14.27
N GLU A 79 7.56 10.07 13.22
CA GLU A 79 7.44 10.78 11.94
C GLU A 79 6.15 10.41 11.17
N ARG A 80 5.47 9.30 11.51
CA ARG A 80 4.49 8.66 10.62
C ARG A 80 3.19 8.20 11.30
N ASP A 81 3.00 8.52 12.58
CA ASP A 81 1.81 8.18 13.37
C ASP A 81 1.36 6.71 13.19
N THR A 82 2.36 5.83 13.04
CA THR A 82 2.17 4.40 12.84
C THR A 82 2.87 3.69 13.99
N GLU A 83 2.10 2.94 14.76
CA GLU A 83 2.61 2.07 15.81
C GLU A 83 2.96 0.71 15.20
N ILE A 84 4.17 0.24 15.46
CA ILE A 84 4.61 -1.09 15.05
C ILE A 84 4.86 -1.93 16.31
N GLU A 85 4.18 -3.06 16.38
CA GLU A 85 4.35 -4.08 17.42
C GLU A 85 4.96 -5.32 16.79
N THR A 86 6.05 -5.82 17.38
CA THR A 86 6.69 -7.09 17.01
C THR A 86 6.59 -8.04 18.19
N LYS A 87 6.03 -9.22 17.94
CA LYS A 87 5.80 -10.26 18.95
C LYS A 87 6.48 -11.55 18.51
N VAL A 88 7.31 -12.12 19.38
CA VAL A 88 8.02 -13.38 19.16
C VAL A 88 7.54 -14.39 20.19
N GLU A 89 6.94 -15.49 19.73
CA GLU A 89 6.37 -16.54 20.58
C GLU A 89 6.95 -17.90 20.21
N MET A 90 7.31 -18.71 21.21
CA MET A 90 7.72 -20.10 20.96
C MET A 90 6.49 -20.97 20.69
N ILE A 91 6.52 -21.74 19.60
CA ILE A 91 5.51 -22.75 19.32
C ILE A 91 5.77 -23.94 20.23
N LYS A 92 4.80 -24.23 21.09
CA LYS A 92 4.86 -25.32 22.09
C LYS A 92 4.26 -26.63 21.60
N ASP A 93 3.61 -26.59 20.44
CA ASP A 93 3.00 -27.76 19.83
C ASP A 93 4.06 -28.65 19.18
N GLU A 94 3.78 -29.96 19.14
CA GLU A 94 4.58 -30.95 18.44
C GLU A 94 4.43 -30.73 16.92
N LEU A 95 5.29 -29.88 16.35
CA LEU A 95 5.40 -29.73 14.91
C LEU A 95 6.28 -30.84 14.35
N GLU A 96 5.89 -31.43 13.24
CA GLU A 96 6.69 -32.42 12.51
C GLU A 96 6.98 -31.90 11.10
N ASN A 97 8.17 -32.20 10.57
CA ASN A 97 8.45 -32.01 9.15
C ASN A 97 7.89 -33.19 8.32
N GLU A 98 8.03 -33.12 6.99
CA GLU A 98 7.56 -34.19 6.09
C GLU A 98 8.21 -35.56 6.34
N ASP A 99 9.37 -35.59 7.02
CA ASP A 99 10.11 -36.79 7.39
C ASP A 99 9.71 -37.35 8.77
N GLY A 100 8.72 -36.75 9.45
CA GLY A 100 8.27 -37.15 10.80
C GLY A 100 9.24 -36.75 11.92
N GLN A 101 10.14 -35.80 11.67
CA GLN A 101 11.06 -35.27 12.68
C GLN A 101 10.38 -34.12 13.43
N LEU A 102 10.37 -34.22 14.76
CA LEU A 102 9.88 -33.16 15.63
C LEU A 102 10.72 -31.88 15.49
N LEU A 103 10.05 -30.79 15.12
CA LEU A 103 10.55 -29.43 15.03
C LEU A 103 10.37 -28.74 16.40
N GLN A 104 11.35 -28.93 17.28
CA GLN A 104 11.43 -28.20 18.54
C GLN A 104 11.98 -26.79 18.30
N GLU A 105 11.78 -25.85 19.23
CA GLU A 105 12.35 -24.48 19.12
C GLU A 105 11.90 -23.70 17.87
N MET A 106 10.64 -23.89 17.48
CA MET A 106 9.98 -23.05 16.50
C MET A 106 9.52 -21.75 17.15
N TYR A 107 9.75 -20.63 16.47
CA TYR A 107 9.27 -19.32 16.88
C TYR A 107 8.33 -18.76 15.83
N ARG A 108 7.17 -18.28 16.27
CA ARG A 108 6.24 -17.48 15.48
C ARG A 108 6.56 -16.01 15.72
N ILE A 109 6.90 -15.30 14.66
CA ILE A 109 7.17 -13.87 14.68
C ILE A 109 6.00 -13.16 13.99
N THR A 110 5.31 -12.31 14.74
CA THR A 110 4.19 -11.50 14.24
C THR A 110 4.56 -10.04 14.32
N VAL A 111 4.45 -9.32 13.21
CA VAL A 111 4.59 -7.86 13.16
C VAL A 111 3.24 -7.25 12.83
N THR A 112 2.78 -6.32 13.66
CA THR A 112 1.50 -5.64 13.53
C THR A 112 1.72 -4.14 13.43
N ALA A 113 1.23 -3.53 12.35
CA ALA A 113 1.20 -2.09 12.15
C ALA A 113 -0.21 -1.55 12.44
N ARG A 114 -0.31 -0.51 13.26
CA ARG A 114 -1.55 0.21 13.56
C ARG A 114 -1.42 1.70 13.19
N TRP A 115 -2.40 2.22 12.47
CA TRP A 115 -2.40 3.62 12.02
C TRP A 115 -3.83 4.16 11.98
N PHE A 116 -3.99 5.49 12.04
CA PHE A 116 -5.29 6.13 11.82
C PHE A 116 -5.50 6.48 10.35
N GLN A 117 -6.66 6.11 9.80
CA GLN A 117 -7.07 6.46 8.44
C GLN A 117 -8.58 6.68 8.37
N ASP A 118 -9.00 7.78 7.76
CA ASP A 118 -10.41 8.14 7.58
C ASP A 118 -11.22 8.18 8.89
N GLY A 119 -10.58 8.59 10.00
CA GLY A 119 -11.21 8.66 11.31
C GLY A 119 -11.36 7.31 12.02
N ALA A 120 -10.83 6.23 11.45
CA ALA A 120 -10.82 4.90 12.06
C ALA A 120 -9.39 4.40 12.26
N GLN A 121 -9.17 3.67 13.35
CA GLN A 121 -7.93 2.93 13.52
C GLN A 121 -7.92 1.73 12.56
N ARG A 122 -6.83 1.57 11.84
CA ARG A 122 -6.55 0.46 10.94
C ARG A 122 -5.41 -0.36 11.51
N GLU A 123 -5.42 -1.64 11.19
CA GLU A 123 -4.41 -2.60 11.58
C GLU A 123 -4.06 -3.49 10.39
N ARG A 124 -2.78 -3.86 10.29
CA ARG A 124 -2.30 -4.90 9.38
C ARG A 124 -1.19 -5.69 10.04
N SER A 125 -1.24 -7.00 9.92
CA SER A 125 -0.21 -7.89 10.44
C SER A 125 0.46 -8.73 9.35
N ALA A 126 1.70 -9.10 9.60
CA ALA A 126 2.47 -10.07 8.85
C ALA A 126 3.07 -11.10 9.81
N GLU A 127 3.19 -12.34 9.36
CA GLU A 127 3.64 -13.46 10.18
C GLU A 127 4.70 -14.27 9.44
N THR A 128 5.68 -14.76 10.18
CA THR A 128 6.63 -15.78 9.72
C THR A 128 7.00 -16.74 10.84
N TRP A 129 7.50 -17.92 10.47
CA TRP A 129 8.02 -18.91 11.41
C TRP A 129 9.52 -19.07 11.19
N ARG A 130 10.28 -19.17 12.29
CA ARG A 130 11.73 -19.35 12.23
C ARG A 130 12.20 -20.41 13.21
N TYR A 131 13.16 -21.22 12.74
CA TYR A 131 13.91 -22.15 13.58
C TYR A 131 14.93 -21.43 14.44
N GLY A 132 14.87 -21.66 15.76
CA GLY A 132 15.76 -21.05 16.73
C GLY A 132 17.24 -21.27 16.40
N ARG A 133 17.59 -22.46 15.90
CA ARG A 133 18.97 -22.83 15.57
C ARG A 133 19.40 -22.54 14.13
N LEU A 134 18.59 -21.83 13.34
CA LEU A 134 18.90 -21.56 11.93
C LEU A 134 20.27 -20.88 11.72
N TYR A 135 20.70 -20.06 12.68
CA TYR A 135 21.97 -19.34 12.64
C TYR A 135 22.96 -19.78 13.73
N GLN A 136 22.68 -20.90 14.42
CA GLN A 136 23.59 -21.46 15.41
C GLN A 136 24.47 -22.54 14.74
N PRO A 137 25.81 -22.50 14.93
CA PRO A 137 26.74 -23.45 14.32
C PRO A 137 26.64 -24.87 14.88
#